data_AF-A0A3N5KY48-F1
#
_entry.id   AF-A0A3N5KY48-F1
#
_cell.length_a   1.000
_cell.length_b   1.000
_cell.length_c   1.000
_cell.angle_alpha   90.00
_cell.angle_beta   90.00
_cell.angle_gamma   90.00
#
_symmetry.space_group_name_H-M   'P 1'
#
loop_
_entity.id
_entity.type
_entity.pdbx_description
1 polymer ?
#
loop_
_entity_poly.entity_id
_entity_poly.type
_entity_poly.pdbx_seq_one_letter_code
_entity_poly.pdbx_strand_id
1 'polypeptide(L)'
;MQSTDIDLISTAAFANGHPWAQYAWLREHASVFRHSDPDGPDFWALTKYDDIRMVSRQPKLFSSYERGTMIGEHDPGALEAS
;
A
#
# COMPACT_ATOMS: atom_id res chain seq x y z
N MET A 1 -2.73 5.10 -25.98
CA MET A 1 -2.78 3.99 -25.02
C MET A 1 -2.17 4.53 -23.74
N GLN A 2 -3.00 4.87 -22.74
CA GLN A 2 -2.47 5.43 -21.49
C GLN A 2 -1.80 4.29 -20.74
N SER A 3 -0.47 4.30 -20.67
CA SER A 3 0.24 3.49 -19.68
C SER A 3 -0.10 4.09 -18.31
N THR A 4 -0.98 3.43 -17.57
CA THR A 4 -1.28 3.85 -16.19
C THR A 4 -0.08 3.46 -15.34
N ASP A 5 0.82 4.41 -15.13
CA ASP A 5 1.87 4.27 -14.13
C ASP A 5 1.20 4.29 -12.75
N ILE A 6 1.22 3.14 -12.06
CA ILE A 6 0.59 2.98 -10.75
C ILE A 6 1.62 3.42 -9.72
N ASP A 7 1.34 4.57 -9.11
CA ASP A 7 2.13 5.12 -8.01
C ASP A 7 1.18 5.54 -6.90
N LEU A 8 1.03 4.65 -5.93
CA LEU A 8 0.17 4.77 -4.76
C LEU A 8 0.87 5.44 -3.56
N ILE A 9 2.17 5.74 -3.69
CA ILE A 9 2.97 6.39 -2.65
C ILE A 9 3.28 7.86 -2.99
N SER A 10 3.10 8.27 -4.25
CA SER A 10 3.26 9.65 -4.68
C SER A 10 2.25 10.58 -4.04
N THR A 11 2.77 11.51 -3.23
CA THR A 11 1.99 12.60 -2.63
C THR A 11 1.32 13.47 -3.70
N ALA A 12 1.91 13.59 -4.89
CA ALA A 12 1.33 14.34 -6.01
C ALA A 12 0.04 13.69 -6.54
N ALA A 13 -0.06 12.35 -6.52
CA ALA A 13 -1.28 11.63 -6.89
C ALA A 13 -2.46 11.95 -5.95
N PHE A 14 -2.16 12.40 -4.72
CA PHE A 14 -3.15 12.80 -3.71
C PHE A 14 -3.43 14.30 -3.68
N ALA A 15 -2.74 15.13 -4.47
CA ALA A 15 -2.84 16.59 -4.42
C ALA A 15 -4.27 17.11 -4.67
N ASN A 16 -5.09 16.34 -5.39
CA ASN A 16 -6.49 16.67 -5.70
C ASN A 16 -7.47 15.67 -5.05
N GLY A 17 -7.08 15.05 -3.94
CA GLY A 17 -7.81 13.96 -3.30
C GLY A 17 -7.36 12.58 -3.77
N HIS A 18 -8.11 11.54 -3.41
CA HIS A 18 -7.72 10.16 -3.68
C HIS A 18 -7.56 9.84 -5.18
N PRO A 19 -6.55 9.04 -5.58
CA PRO A 19 -6.28 8.67 -6.98
C PRO A 19 -7.26 7.58 -7.48
N TRP A 20 -8.55 7.92 -7.56
CA TRP A 20 -9.63 6.98 -7.89
C TRP A 20 -9.44 6.24 -9.21
N ALA A 21 -8.83 6.89 -10.22
CA ALA A 21 -8.57 6.30 -11.52
C ALA A 21 -7.58 5.12 -11.42
N GLN A 22 -6.53 5.25 -10.59
CA GLN A 22 -5.57 4.17 -10.36
C GLN A 22 -6.24 3.00 -9.63
N TYR A 23 -7.03 3.28 -8.58
CA TYR A 23 -7.77 2.24 -7.88
C TYR A 23 -8.77 1.51 -8.79
N ALA A 24 -9.45 2.23 -9.68
CA ALA A 24 -10.38 1.65 -10.65
C ALA A 24 -9.65 0.72 -11.62
N TRP A 25 -8.54 1.18 -12.17
CA TRP A 25 -7.72 0.38 -13.07
C TRP A 25 -7.20 -0.89 -12.39
N LEU A 26 -6.68 -0.79 -11.16
CA LEU A 26 -6.22 -1.94 -10.39
C LEU A 26 -7.34 -2.94 -10.11
N ARG A 27 -8.53 -2.49 -9.72
CA ARG A 27 -9.66 -3.40 -9.46
C ARG A 27 -10.04 -4.24 -10.69
N GLU A 28 -9.91 -3.66 -11.88
CA GLU A 28 -10.24 -4.29 -13.16
C GLU A 28 -9.12 -5.22 -13.66
N HIS A 29 -7.86 -4.80 -13.54
CA HIS A 29 -6.74 -5.47 -14.21
C HIS A 29 -5.79 -6.24 -13.27
N ALA A 30 -5.60 -5.79 -12.03
CA ALA A 30 -4.61 -6.32 -11.10
C ALA A 30 -5.02 -6.04 -9.64
N SER A 31 -6.09 -6.68 -9.17
CA SER A 31 -6.69 -6.31 -7.87
C SER A 31 -5.82 -6.63 -6.65
N VAL A 32 -4.85 -7.52 -6.82
CA VAL A 32 -3.74 -7.79 -5.90
C VAL A 32 -2.46 -7.44 -6.65
N PHE A 33 -1.89 -6.28 -6.35
CA PHE A 33 -0.78 -5.70 -7.10
C PHE A 33 0.46 -5.59 -6.22
N ARG A 34 1.63 -5.98 -6.75
CA ARG A 34 2.92 -5.75 -6.08
C ARG A 34 3.40 -4.35 -6.46
N HIS A 35 3.44 -3.46 -5.48
CA HIS A 35 3.89 -2.09 -5.65
C HIS A 35 5.33 -1.96 -5.15
N SER A 36 6.20 -1.36 -5.96
CA SER A 36 7.58 -1.09 -5.56
C SER A 36 7.66 0.20 -4.74
N ASP A 37 8.50 0.20 -3.71
CA ASP A 37 8.80 1.40 -2.92
C ASP A 37 10.30 1.69 -3.04
N PRO A 38 10.73 2.76 -3.73
CA PRO A 38 12.16 3.08 -3.88
C PRO A 38 12.85 3.36 -2.54
N ASP A 39 12.10 3.84 -1.54
CA ASP A 39 12.61 4.29 -0.25
C ASP A 39 12.29 3.28 0.87
N GLY A 40 11.74 2.11 0.53
CA GLY A 40 11.26 1.12 1.47
C GLY A 40 11.10 -0.29 0.89
N PRO A 41 10.48 -1.22 1.64
CA PRO A 41 10.15 -2.53 1.11
C PRO A 41 8.94 -2.47 0.18
N ASP A 42 9.00 -3.21 -0.93
CA ASP A 42 7.83 -3.45 -1.78
C ASP A 42 6.65 -4.00 -0.97
N PHE A 43 5.43 -3.57 -1.33
CA PHE A 43 4.21 -3.98 -0.64
C PHE A 43 3.14 -4.51 -1.60
N TRP A 44 2.13 -5.16 -1.04
CA TRP A 44 0.96 -5.61 -1.79
C TRP A 44 -0.18 -4.60 -1.63
N ALA A 45 -0.68 -4.07 -2.75
CA ALA A 45 -1.88 -3.25 -2.80
C ALA A 45 -3.11 -4.13 -3.08
N LEU A 46 -4.03 -4.19 -2.12
CA LEU A 46 -5.31 -4.86 -2.25
C LEU A 46 -6.39 -3.81 -2.54
N THR A 47 -7.09 -3.94 -3.66
CA THR A 47 -8.04 -2.90 -4.11
C THR A 47 -9.50 -3.36 -4.14
N LYS A 48 -9.77 -4.65 -3.87
CA LYS A 48 -11.12 -5.20 -3.75
C LYS A 48 -11.53 -5.33 -2.28
N TYR A 49 -12.81 -5.05 -2.03
CA TYR A 49 -13.39 -5.08 -0.69
C TYR A 49 -13.26 -6.46 -0.02
N ASP A 50 -13.52 -7.54 -0.75
CA ASP A 50 -13.48 -8.89 -0.18
C ASP A 50 -12.09 -9.30 0.30
N ASP A 51 -11.05 -8.93 -0.45
CA ASP A 51 -9.65 -9.20 -0.09
C ASP A 51 -9.25 -8.42 1.17
N ILE A 52 -9.60 -7.13 1.22
CA ILE A 52 -9.35 -6.28 2.39
C ILE A 52 -10.06 -6.87 3.62
N ARG A 53 -11.36 -7.20 3.48
CA ARG A 53 -12.16 -7.80 4.56
C ARG A 53 -11.58 -9.13 5.03
N MET A 54 -11.07 -9.95 4.12
CA MET A 54 -10.47 -11.25 4.42
C MET A 54 -9.17 -11.10 5.22
N VAL A 55 -8.28 -10.18 4.82
CA VAL A 55 -7.01 -9.90 5.49
C VAL A 55 -7.24 -9.32 6.88
N SER A 56 -8.12 -8.31 7.00
CA SER A 56 -8.41 -7.67 8.29
C SER A 56 -8.98 -8.62 9.34
N ARG A 57 -9.52 -9.79 8.94
CA ARG A 57 -10.09 -10.79 9.86
C ARG A 57 -9.12 -11.93 10.19
N GLN A 58 -7.89 -11.91 9.68
CA GLN A 58 -6.89 -12.96 9.87
C GLN A 58 -5.60 -12.42 10.49
N PRO A 59 -5.64 -11.83 11.70
CA PRO A 59 -4.47 -11.19 12.32
C PRO A 59 -3.33 -12.17 12.65
N LYS A 60 -3.63 -13.47 12.74
CA LYS A 60 -2.60 -14.52 12.89
C LYS A 60 -1.74 -14.71 11.64
N LEU A 61 -2.28 -14.36 10.46
CA LEU A 61 -1.57 -14.44 9.18
C LEU A 61 -1.06 -13.05 8.73
N PHE A 62 -1.79 -11.99 9.07
CA PHE A 62 -1.48 -10.62 8.69
C PHE A 62 -1.31 -9.77 9.95
N SER A 63 -0.07 -9.68 10.42
CA SER A 63 0.29 -8.95 11.64
C SER A 63 0.32 -7.44 11.40
N SER A 64 -0.16 -6.67 12.38
CA SER A 64 0.05 -5.21 12.45
C SER A 64 1.19 -4.80 13.38
N TYR A 65 1.85 -5.76 14.04
CA TYR A 65 2.98 -5.53 14.95
C TYR A 65 4.33 -5.72 14.25
N GLU A 66 4.44 -6.78 13.44
CA GLU A 66 5.70 -7.15 12.77
C GLU A 66 6.18 -6.08 11.79
N ARG A 67 5.25 -5.41 11.10
CA ARG A 67 5.51 -4.26 10.23
C ARG A 67 4.37 -3.25 10.37
N GLY A 68 4.75 -1.97 10.42
CA GLY A 68 3.81 -0.86 10.57
C GLY A 68 2.92 -0.65 9.35
N THR A 69 1.88 0.17 9.52
CA THR A 69 0.90 0.51 8.47
C THR A 69 1.27 1.75 7.66
N MET A 70 2.36 2.43 8.00
CA MET A 70 2.79 3.67 7.36
C MET A 70 3.76 3.38 6.21
N ILE A 71 3.69 4.17 5.14
CA ILE A 71 4.67 4.16 4.05
C ILE A 71 5.94 4.87 4.56
N GLY A 72 7.10 4.24 4.36
CA GLY A 72 8.35 4.56 5.04
C GLY A 72 8.44 3.84 6.40
N GLU A 73 9.23 2.77 6.47
CA GLU A 73 9.52 2.11 7.75
C GLU A 73 10.36 3.06 8.62
N HIS A 74 9.93 3.26 9.86
CA HIS A 74 10.73 4.00 10.83
C HIS A 74 11.85 3.09 11.34
N ASP A 75 13.08 3.57 11.38
CA ASP A 75 14.19 2.83 11.97
C ASP A 75 13.89 2.57 13.45
N PRO A 76 13.74 1.30 13.89
CA PRO A 76 13.48 0.98 15.28
C PRO A 76 14.63 1.43 16.20
N GLY A 77 15.85 1.59 15.68
CA GLY A 77 17.01 2.10 16.42
C GLY A 77 16.95 3.59 16.76
N ALA A 78 16.06 4.36 16.11
CA ALA A 78 15.91 5.79 16.38
C ALA A 78 15.19 6.08 17.70
N LEU A 79 14.42 5.13 18.24
CA LEU A 79 13.65 5.29 19.48
C LEU A 79 14.45 4.93 20.75
N GLU A 80 15.50 4.13 20.61
CA GLU A 80 16.35 3.64 21.72
C GLU A 80 17.42 4.67 22.16
N ALA A 81 17.53 5.81 21.46
CA ALA A 81 18.57 6.82 21.69
C ALA A 81 18.12 8.04 22.52
N SER A 82 16.98 7.97 23.22
CA SER A 82 16.43 9.07 24.03
C SER A 82 16.43 8.80 25.54
#